data_AF-Q7P3I5-F1
#
_entry.id   AF-Q7P3I5-F1
#
_cell.length_a   1.000
_cell.length_b   1.000
_cell.length_c   1.000
_cell.angle_alpha   90.00
_cell.angle_beta   90.00
_cell.angle_gamma   90.00
#
_symmetry.space_group_name_H-M   'P 1'
#
loop_
_entity.id
_entity.type
_entity.pdbx_description
1 polymer ?
#
loop_
_entity_poly.entity_id
_entity_poly.type
_entity_poly.pdbx_seq_one_letter_code
_entity_poly.pdbx_strand_id
1 'polypeptide(L)'
;MIVLSKTTSSTTSFEKRWKTTNKAAIVDTFKNGERDGEFKRYYLNGNLLMRYYFKAGNVEGPWEDYYPNGKVLMSGQMKANKEVGNWKYYNENGNLLGEAPYEQIPKAIRDAKEKNIDQFWKDIKDGK
;
A
#
# COMPACT_ATOMS: atom_id res chain seq x y z
N MET A 1 17.61 -6.87 0.92
CA MET A 1 17.10 -5.85 0.00
C MET A 1 18.18 -4.81 -0.23
N ILE A 2 18.16 -4.16 -1.39
CA ILE A 2 18.97 -2.95 -1.63
C ILE A 2 18.11 -1.75 -1.17
N VAL A 3 18.70 -0.80 -0.45
CA VAL A 3 18.01 0.42 -0.01
C VAL A 3 18.65 1.60 -0.74
N LEU A 4 17.82 2.38 -1.43
CA LEU A 4 18.23 3.63 -2.07
C LEU A 4 17.45 4.78 -1.44
N SER A 5 18.04 5.97 -1.37
CA SER A 5 17.33 7.19 -1.00
C SER A 5 17.44 8.24 -2.09
N LYS A 6 16.39 9.05 -2.22
CA LYS A 6 16.38 10.28 -3.02
C LYS A 6 15.93 11.41 -2.11
N THR A 7 16.69 12.49 -2.08
CA THR A 7 16.39 13.66 -1.24
C THR A 7 16.23 14.89 -2.11
N THR A 8 15.15 15.63 -1.88
CA THR A 8 14.85 16.93 -2.52
C THR A 8 14.46 17.93 -1.44
N SER A 9 15.21 19.03 -1.32
CA SER A 9 15.07 20.24 -0.45
C SER A 9 14.66 20.07 1.03
N SER A 10 13.71 19.19 1.36
CA SER A 10 13.27 18.84 2.73
C SER A 10 12.61 17.45 2.84
N THR A 11 12.50 16.71 1.74
CA THR A 11 11.83 15.41 1.66
C THR A 11 12.82 14.34 1.23
N THR A 12 12.82 13.21 1.93
CA THR A 12 13.63 12.03 1.60
C THR A 12 12.71 10.85 1.37
N SER A 13 12.81 10.22 0.20
CA SER A 13 12.12 8.96 -0.08
C SER A 13 13.12 7.81 -0.05
N PHE A 14 12.80 6.78 0.73
CA PHE A 14 13.57 5.55 0.81
C PHE A 14 12.88 4.46 -0.01
N GLU A 15 13.63 3.88 -0.94
CA GLU A 15 13.19 2.75 -1.76
C GLU A 15 13.89 1.48 -1.26
N LYS A 16 13.13 0.49 -0.81
CA LYS A 16 13.64 -0.88 -0.66
C LYS A 16 13.32 -1.64 -1.94
N ARG A 17 14.29 -2.33 -2.52
CA ARG A 17 14.16 -3.02 -3.81
C ARG A 17 14.22 -4.54 -3.69
N TRP A 18 13.45 -5.21 -4.53
CA TRP A 18 13.51 -6.66 -4.77
C TRP A 18 14.90 -7.04 -5.27
N LYS A 19 15.47 -8.14 -4.77
CA LYS A 19 16.82 -8.56 -5.18
C LYS A 19 16.83 -9.08 -6.60
N THR A 20 15.79 -9.81 -7.01
CA THR A 20 15.72 -10.49 -8.30
C THR A 20 15.38 -9.56 -9.46
N THR A 21 14.52 -8.57 -9.23
CA THR A 21 14.04 -7.67 -10.30
C THR A 21 14.65 -6.27 -10.23
N ASN A 22 15.30 -5.91 -9.12
CA ASN A 22 15.76 -4.56 -8.81
C ASN A 22 14.66 -3.48 -8.85
N LYS A 23 13.38 -3.87 -8.96
CA LYS A 23 12.23 -2.97 -8.86
C LYS A 23 11.99 -2.60 -7.40
N ALA A 24 11.35 -1.45 -7.16
CA ALA A 24 10.93 -1.06 -5.82
C ALA A 24 9.94 -2.09 -5.25
N ALA A 25 10.15 -2.47 -4.00
CA ALA A 25 9.25 -3.28 -3.17
C ALA A 25 8.50 -2.38 -2.18
N ILE A 26 9.19 -1.40 -1.59
CA ILE A 26 8.64 -0.43 -0.65
C ILE A 26 9.18 0.95 -1.00
N VAL A 27 8.32 1.97 -0.98
CA VAL A 27 8.71 3.38 -1.02
C VAL A 27 8.10 4.07 0.19
N ASP A 28 8.92 4.75 0.97
CA ASP A 28 8.55 5.42 2.22
C ASP A 28 9.09 6.85 2.20
N THR A 29 8.21 7.84 2.38
CA THR A 29 8.55 9.26 2.28
C THR A 29 8.59 9.91 3.67
N PHE A 30 9.66 10.67 3.90
CA PHE A 30 9.93 11.38 5.14
C PHE A 30 10.13 12.86 4.88
N LYS A 31 9.65 13.69 5.79
CA LYS A 31 9.91 15.13 5.86
C LYS A 31 10.48 15.45 7.24
N ASN A 32 11.62 16.13 7.28
CA ASN A 32 12.29 16.50 8.55
C ASN A 32 12.53 15.32 9.53
N GLY A 33 12.77 14.12 9.01
CA GLY A 33 13.03 12.92 9.81
C GLY A 33 11.78 12.16 10.28
N GLU A 34 10.59 12.67 10.01
CA GLU A 34 9.31 12.02 10.31
C GLU A 34 8.64 11.50 9.04
N ARG A 35 7.87 10.40 9.13
CA ARG A 35 7.04 9.93 8.01
C ARG A 35 5.99 10.97 7.67
N ASP A 36 6.05 11.46 6.44
CA ASP A 36 5.15 12.48 5.93
C ASP A 36 5.16 12.39 4.41
N GLY A 37 4.00 12.13 3.83
CA GLY A 37 3.82 11.86 2.41
C GLY A 37 3.44 10.42 2.11
N GLU A 38 3.70 10.02 0.88
CA GLU A 38 3.18 8.79 0.30
C GLU A 38 3.97 7.56 0.74
N PHE A 39 3.26 6.50 1.10
CA PHE A 39 3.82 5.17 1.33
C PHE A 39 3.27 4.19 0.31
N LYS A 40 4.14 3.38 -0.29
CA LYS A 40 3.77 2.38 -1.29
C LYS A 40 4.42 1.03 -1.02
N ARG A 41 3.69 -0.04 -1.32
CA ARG A 41 4.25 -1.38 -1.54
C ARG A 41 3.92 -1.86 -2.93
N TYR A 42 4.81 -2.66 -3.49
CA TYR A 42 4.67 -3.21 -4.83
C TYR A 42 4.82 -4.72 -4.79
N TYR A 43 4.09 -5.41 -5.66
CA TYR A 43 4.32 -6.80 -5.98
C TYR A 43 5.67 -6.99 -6.70
N LEU A 44 6.16 -8.23 -6.75
CA LEU A 44 7.38 -8.58 -7.46
C LEU A 44 7.34 -8.22 -8.97
N ASN A 45 6.16 -8.31 -9.58
CA ASN A 45 5.94 -7.92 -10.97
C ASN A 45 6.06 -6.40 -11.20
N GLY A 46 6.05 -5.59 -10.13
CA GLY A 46 6.15 -4.13 -10.15
C GLY A 46 4.80 -3.41 -10.09
N ASN A 47 3.68 -4.13 -10.07
CA ASN A 47 2.37 -3.54 -9.85
C ASN A 47 2.23 -3.06 -8.41
N LEU A 48 1.42 -2.02 -8.21
CA LEU A 48 1.13 -1.49 -6.88
C LEU A 48 0.35 -2.56 -6.09
N LEU A 49 0.75 -2.78 -4.85
CA LEU A 49 0.05 -3.65 -3.89
C LEU A 49 -0.82 -2.82 -2.96
N MET A 50 -0.27 -1.69 -2.48
CA MET A 50 -1.00 -0.73 -1.67
C MET A 50 -0.37 0.65 -1.76
N ARG A 51 -1.19 1.68 -1.54
CA ARG A 51 -0.78 3.07 -1.37
C ARG A 51 -1.59 3.72 -0.27
N TYR A 52 -0.92 4.47 0.60
CA TYR A 52 -1.57 5.35 1.57
C TYR A 52 -0.63 6.50 1.96
N TYR A 53 -1.10 7.42 2.78
CA TYR A 53 -0.38 8.65 3.10
C TYR A 53 -0.17 8.79 4.61
N PHE A 54 1.00 9.30 4.97
CA PHE A 54 1.32 9.78 6.30
C PHE A 54 1.28 11.30 6.34
N LYS A 55 0.93 11.86 7.50
CA LYS A 55 1.04 13.27 7.82
C LYS A 55 1.44 13.40 9.29
N ALA A 56 2.60 13.97 9.55
CA ALA A 56 3.21 14.00 10.89
C ALA A 56 3.09 12.64 11.62
N GLY A 57 3.61 11.59 10.97
CA GLY A 57 3.69 10.23 11.54
C GLY A 57 2.38 9.43 11.54
N ASN A 58 1.23 10.06 11.33
CA ASN A 58 -0.08 9.39 11.33
C ASN A 58 -0.55 9.05 9.92
N VAL A 59 -1.18 7.90 9.74
CA VAL A 59 -1.88 7.57 8.49
C VAL A 59 -3.09 8.50 8.36
N GLU A 60 -3.09 9.32 7.31
CA GLU A 60 -4.09 10.35 7.05
C GLU A 60 -4.27 10.57 5.55
N GLY A 61 -5.53 10.62 5.10
CA GLY A 61 -5.89 10.82 3.70
C GLY A 61 -6.25 9.50 2.98
N PRO A 62 -6.09 9.44 1.65
CA PRO A 62 -6.57 8.31 0.87
C PRO A 62 -5.78 7.03 1.13
N TRP A 63 -6.50 5.90 1.07
CA TRP A 63 -5.94 4.55 1.14
C TRP A 63 -6.47 3.73 -0.03
N GLU A 64 -5.59 2.95 -0.66
CA GLU A 64 -5.93 2.03 -1.73
C GLU A 64 -5.12 0.73 -1.62
N ASP A 65 -5.80 -0.40 -1.71
CA ASP A 65 -5.20 -1.72 -1.91
C ASP A 65 -5.53 -2.21 -3.32
N TYR A 66 -4.65 -3.04 -3.88
CA TYR A 66 -4.71 -3.48 -5.26
C TYR A 66 -4.64 -5.01 -5.35
N TYR A 67 -5.12 -5.55 -6.47
CA TYR A 67 -4.89 -6.92 -6.89
C TYR A 67 -3.55 -7.04 -7.64
N PRO A 68 -2.97 -8.24 -7.76
CA PRO A 68 -1.72 -8.45 -8.51
C PRO A 68 -1.76 -8.02 -9.98
N ASN A 69 -2.95 -7.96 -10.57
CA ASN A 69 -3.20 -7.48 -11.93
C ASN A 69 -3.23 -5.94 -12.05
N GLY A 70 -3.06 -5.21 -10.94
CA GLY A 70 -3.05 -3.76 -10.89
C GLY A 70 -4.42 -3.10 -10.76
N LYS A 71 -5.53 -3.86 -10.69
CA LYS A 71 -6.86 -3.32 -10.41
C LYS A 71 -7.03 -3.02 -8.93
N VAL A 72 -7.83 -2.00 -8.61
CA VAL A 72 -8.14 -1.65 -7.21
C VAL A 72 -8.91 -2.79 -6.57
N LEU A 73 -8.50 -3.20 -5.38
CA LEU A 73 -9.18 -4.17 -4.52
C LEU A 73 -10.15 -3.45 -3.59
N MET A 74 -9.66 -2.43 -2.90
CA MET A 74 -10.48 -1.52 -2.09
C MET A 74 -9.85 -0.13 -1.98
N SER A 75 -10.69 0.87 -1.76
CA SER A 75 -10.23 2.23 -1.48
C SER A 75 -11.13 2.97 -0.50
N GLY A 76 -10.53 3.88 0.26
CA GLY A 76 -11.21 4.62 1.31
C GLY A 76 -10.39 5.79 1.83
N GLN A 77 -10.74 6.26 3.03
CA GLN A 77 -10.07 7.36 3.71
C GLN A 77 -9.64 6.94 5.11
N MET A 78 -8.50 7.47 5.54
CA MET A 78 -7.96 7.32 6.87
C MET A 78 -7.86 8.69 7.54
N LYS A 79 -8.11 8.74 8.85
CA LYS A 79 -7.87 9.92 9.69
C LYS A 79 -7.30 9.47 11.02
N ALA A 80 -6.15 10.00 11.40
CA ALA A 80 -5.47 9.68 12.66
C ALA A 80 -5.35 8.15 12.90
N ASN A 81 -4.87 7.41 11.88
CA ASN A 81 -4.70 5.96 11.88
C ASN A 81 -5.99 5.13 11.96
N LYS A 82 -7.16 5.73 11.72
CA LYS A 82 -8.45 5.02 11.69
C LYS A 82 -9.15 5.17 10.35
N GLU A 83 -9.82 4.11 9.92
CA GLU A 83 -10.71 4.12 8.77
C GLU A 83 -11.86 5.09 9.02
N VAL A 84 -12.19 5.92 8.02
CA VAL A 84 -13.33 6.84 8.10
C VAL A 84 -14.19 6.77 6.86
N GLY A 85 -15.50 6.93 7.07
CA GLY A 85 -16.50 6.85 6.00
C GLY A 85 -16.66 5.44 5.44
N ASN A 86 -17.28 5.37 4.28
CA ASN A 86 -17.43 4.12 3.57
C ASN A 86 -16.25 3.86 2.64
N TRP A 87 -15.96 2.57 2.48
CA TRP A 87 -14.90 2.05 1.64
C TRP A 87 -15.51 1.36 0.45
N LYS A 88 -14.99 1.67 -0.74
CA LYS A 88 -15.37 1.00 -1.99
C LYS A 88 -14.55 -0.26 -2.14
N TYR A 89 -15.18 -1.35 -2.56
CA TYR A 89 -14.49 -2.61 -2.83
C TYR A 89 -14.95 -3.21 -4.16
N TYR A 90 -14.02 -3.89 -4.81
CA TYR A 90 -14.13 -4.30 -6.21
C TYR A 90 -13.78 -5.78 -6.35
N ASN A 91 -14.15 -6.38 -7.48
CA ASN A 91 -13.64 -7.69 -7.86
C ASN A 91 -12.33 -7.59 -8.67
N GLU A 92 -11.70 -8.72 -8.99
CA GLU A 92 -10.45 -8.75 -9.76
C GLU A 92 -10.56 -8.16 -11.17
N ASN A 93 -11.77 -8.11 -11.75
CA ASN A 93 -12.02 -7.48 -13.05
C ASN A 93 -12.13 -5.94 -12.94
N GLY A 94 -12.16 -5.40 -11.72
CA GLY A 94 -12.32 -3.98 -11.43
C GLY A 94 -13.77 -3.50 -11.33
N ASN A 95 -14.74 -4.41 -11.27
CA ASN A 95 -16.15 -4.04 -11.09
C ASN A 95 -16.39 -3.70 -9.62
N LEU A 96 -17.07 -2.57 -9.36
CA LEU A 96 -17.51 -2.19 -8.02
C LEU A 96 -18.52 -3.22 -7.50
N LEU A 97 -18.23 -3.81 -6.35
CA LEU A 97 -19.13 -4.75 -5.68
C LEU A 97 -19.99 -4.06 -4.63
N GLY A 98 -19.47 -3.00 -4.02
CA GLY A 98 -20.22 -2.21 -3.06
C GLY A 98 -19.38 -1.17 -2.34
N GLU A 99 -20.04 -0.50 -1.39
CA GLU A 99 -19.47 0.54 -0.54
C GLU A 99 -20.05 0.39 0.87
N ALA A 100 -19.19 0.25 1.88
CA ALA A 100 -19.62 0.00 3.28
C ALA A 100 -18.56 0.49 4.28
N PRO A 101 -18.89 0.68 5.57
CA PRO A 101 -17.89 0.82 6.61
C PRO A 101 -16.90 -0.36 6.57
N TYR A 102 -15.63 -0.12 6.87
CA TYR A 102 -14.56 -1.11 6.68
C TYR A 102 -14.85 -2.47 7.34
N GLU A 103 -15.39 -2.46 8.55
CA GLU A 103 -15.75 -3.67 9.30
C GLU A 103 -16.85 -4.51 8.64
N GLN A 104 -17.69 -3.88 7.82
CA GLN A 104 -18.80 -4.51 7.09
C GLN A 104 -18.41 -4.95 5.68
N ILE A 105 -17.17 -4.70 5.24
CA ILE A 105 -16.68 -5.21 3.95
C ILE A 105 -16.73 -6.74 3.98
N PRO A 106 -17.23 -7.39 2.90
CA PRO A 106 -17.30 -8.84 2.81
C PRO A 106 -15.98 -9.50 3.15
N LYS A 107 -16.02 -10.54 4.01
CA LYS A 107 -14.82 -11.23 4.49
C LYS A 107 -13.89 -11.66 3.36
N ALA A 108 -14.45 -12.14 2.23
CA ALA A 108 -13.67 -12.55 1.06
C ALA A 108 -12.76 -11.44 0.49
N ILE A 109 -13.19 -10.17 0.55
CA ILE A 109 -12.37 -9.03 0.09
C ILE A 109 -11.24 -8.75 1.10
N ARG A 110 -11.56 -8.78 2.40
CA ARG A 110 -10.55 -8.61 3.47
C ARG A 110 -9.51 -9.73 3.45
N ASP A 111 -9.95 -10.97 3.26
CA ASP A 111 -9.09 -12.15 3.11
C ASP A 111 -8.18 -12.03 1.87
N ALA A 112 -8.70 -11.51 0.75
CA ALA A 112 -7.89 -11.27 -0.46
C ALA A 112 -6.78 -10.22 -0.20
N LYS A 113 -7.10 -9.14 0.53
CA LYS A 113 -6.11 -8.16 0.99
C LYS A 113 -5.05 -8.83 1.86
N GLU A 114 -5.45 -9.58 2.89
CA GLU A 114 -4.53 -10.26 3.81
C GLU A 114 -3.61 -11.24 3.07
N LYS A 115 -4.16 -12.07 2.19
CA LYS A 115 -3.38 -13.00 1.35
C LYS A 115 -2.33 -12.27 0.51
N ASN A 116 -2.66 -11.11 -0.05
CA ASN A 116 -1.73 -10.30 -0.84
C ASN A 116 -0.57 -9.77 0.03
N ILE A 117 -0.86 -9.35 1.26
CA ILE A 117 0.15 -8.91 2.23
C ILE A 117 1.05 -10.08 2.68
N ASP A 118 0.46 -11.24 2.94
CA ASP A 118 1.21 -12.43 3.35
C ASP A 118 2.16 -12.90 2.24
N GLN A 119 1.68 -12.91 1.00
CA GLN A 119 2.51 -13.26 -0.15
C GLN A 119 3.68 -12.28 -0.32
N PHE A 120 3.44 -10.98 -0.12
CA PHE A 120 4.50 -9.98 -0.14
C PHE A 120 5.58 -10.26 0.90
N TRP A 121 5.21 -10.52 2.15
CA TRP A 121 6.19 -10.80 3.21
C TRP A 121 6.91 -12.12 3.02
N LYS A 122 6.22 -13.13 2.48
CA LYS A 122 6.84 -14.39 2.07
C LYS A 122 7.90 -14.14 1.00
N ASP A 123 7.60 -13.38 -0.04
CA ASP A 123 8.56 -13.05 -1.11
C ASP A 123 9.78 -12.29 -0.57
N ILE A 124 9.57 -11.36 0.37
CA ILE A 124 10.66 -10.63 1.04
C ILE A 124 11.53 -11.59 1.86
N LYS A 125 10.92 -12.50 2.62
CA LYS A 125 11.62 -13.49 3.46
C LYS A 125 12.42 -14.47 2.62
N ASP A 126 11.85 -14.92 1.51
CA ASP A 126 12.49 -15.83 0.55
C ASP A 126 13.61 -15.12 -0.25
N GLY A 127 13.79 -13.81 -0.05
CA GLY A 127 14.88 -13.05 -0.63
C GLY A 127 14.72 -12.79 -2.13
N LYS A 128 13.48 -12.75 -2.61
CA LYS A 128 13.17 -12.36 -3.99
C LYS A 128 13.56 -10.90 -4.28
#